data_AF-A0A0P0HWQ9-F1
#
_entry.id   AF-A0A0P0HWQ9-F1
#
_cell.length_a   1.000
_cell.length_b   1.000
_cell.length_c   1.000
_cell.angle_alpha   90.00
_cell.angle_beta   90.00
_cell.angle_gamma   90.00
#
_symmetry.space_group_name_H-M   'P 1'
#
loop_
_entity.id
_entity.type
_entity.pdbx_description
1 polymer ?
#
loop_
_entity_poly.entity_id
_entity_poly.type
_entity_poly.pdbx_seq_one_letter_code
_entity_poly.pdbx_strand_id
1 'polypeptide(L)'
;MLYLFNKTISDSKSILYSLTVLYGINEFQSKKICKNIGINPQITLNKLKNNHVNRLITYININLKVEQFLRQSKTERLNELLEIKSNRGIRQSQGLPVRGQRTHTNAKTSKKIKKIFIQKRILRNKRPFKLQKKKYKKKK
;
A
#
# COMPACT_ATOMS: atom_id res chain seq x y z
N MET A 1 10.96 21.48 13.39
CA MET A 1 10.35 20.53 12.45
C MET A 1 11.41 19.53 12.03
N LEU A 2 11.19 18.25 12.33
CA LEU A 2 12.10 17.20 11.89
C LEU A 2 11.69 16.64 10.52
N TYR A 3 12.60 16.69 9.55
CA TYR A 3 12.45 15.98 8.28
C TYR A 3 13.06 14.58 8.40
N LEU A 4 12.20 13.56 8.43
CA LEU A 4 12.61 12.16 8.40
C LEU A 4 12.02 11.53 7.14
N PHE A 5 12.85 10.93 6.28
CA PHE A 5 12.40 10.18 5.10
C PHE A 5 11.44 10.95 4.18
N ASN A 6 11.73 12.22 3.90
CA ASN A 6 10.91 13.11 3.07
C ASN A 6 9.48 13.36 3.60
N LYS A 7 9.24 13.15 4.90
CA LYS A 7 8.05 13.60 5.59
C LYS A 7 8.38 14.54 6.74
N THR A 8 7.49 15.50 6.95
CA THR A 8 7.49 16.35 8.14
C THR A 8 6.85 15.59 9.29
N ILE A 9 7.63 15.38 10.36
CA ILE A 9 7.13 14.80 11.60
C ILE A 9 6.75 15.93 12.54
N SER A 10 5.61 15.77 13.23
CA SER A 10 5.15 16.73 14.23
C SER A 10 6.00 16.61 15.51
N ASP A 11 6.67 17.73 15.76
CA ASP A 11 7.54 18.04 16.89
C ASP A 11 6.88 17.87 18.29
N SER A 12 5.57 18.14 18.39
CA SER A 12 4.81 18.10 19.65
C SER A 12 4.35 16.70 20.06
N LYS A 13 4.39 15.73 19.15
CA LYS A 13 3.92 14.35 19.44
C LYS A 13 5.02 13.53 20.12
N SER A 14 4.59 12.54 20.91
CA SER A 14 5.50 11.53 21.44
C SER A 14 6.11 10.69 20.31
N ILE A 15 7.32 10.18 20.53
CA ILE A 15 8.06 9.37 19.54
C ILE A 15 7.21 8.18 19.07
N LEU A 16 6.45 7.59 19.99
CA LEU A 16 5.52 6.50 19.71
C LEU A 16 4.62 6.78 18.51
N TYR A 17 3.95 7.94 18.52
CA TYR A 17 3.00 8.35 17.48
C TYR A 17 3.62 9.16 16.37
N SER A 18 4.79 9.77 16.60
CA SER A 18 5.47 10.56 15.58
C SER A 18 6.02 9.66 14.47
N LEU A 19 6.55 8.48 14.82
CA LEU A 19 7.07 7.50 13.86
C LEU A 19 5.98 6.81 13.03
N THR A 20 4.74 6.70 13.50
CA THR A 20 3.65 6.03 12.75
C THR A 20 3.15 6.82 11.55
N VAL A 21 3.55 8.09 11.43
CA VAL A 21 3.34 8.89 10.22
C VAL A 21 4.05 8.25 9.02
N LEU A 22 5.12 7.49 9.25
CA LEU A 22 5.87 6.79 8.22
C LEU A 22 5.14 5.51 7.78
N TYR A 23 4.98 5.34 6.47
CA TYR A 23 4.33 4.17 5.88
C TYR A 23 5.15 2.92 6.14
N GLY A 24 4.52 1.96 6.81
CA GLY A 24 5.14 0.70 7.20
C GLY A 24 5.43 0.61 8.70
N ILE A 25 5.45 1.75 9.41
CA ILE A 25 5.69 1.78 10.86
C ILE A 25 4.36 1.89 11.61
N ASN A 26 4.13 0.92 12.50
CA ASN A 26 2.99 0.89 13.40
C ASN A 26 3.44 1.19 14.84
N GLU A 27 2.48 1.37 15.76
CA GLU A 27 2.76 1.60 17.18
C GLU A 27 3.67 0.51 17.78
N PHE A 28 3.39 -0.77 17.46
CA PHE A 28 4.22 -1.89 17.90
C PHE A 28 5.67 -1.78 17.42
N GLN A 29 5.87 -1.43 16.15
CA GLN A 29 7.22 -1.27 15.59
C GLN A 29 7.93 -0.07 16.20
N SER A 30 7.22 1.04 16.41
CA SER A 30 7.74 2.22 17.09
C SER A 30 8.22 1.89 18.52
N LYS A 31 7.42 1.17 19.32
CA LYS A 31 7.84 0.65 20.63
C LYS A 31 9.10 -0.22 20.54
N LYS A 32 9.16 -1.11 19.55
CA LYS A 32 10.32 -1.99 19.32
C LYS A 32 11.58 -1.21 18.97
N ILE A 33 11.48 -0.21 18.10
CA ILE A 33 12.58 0.70 17.73
C ILE A 33 13.09 1.43 18.99
N CYS A 34 12.19 2.02 19.77
CA CYS A 34 12.53 2.72 21.01
C CYS A 34 13.22 1.80 22.02
N LYS A 35 12.71 0.57 22.21
CA LYS A 35 13.32 -0.43 23.09
C LYS A 35 14.75 -0.78 22.67
N ASN A 36 14.98 -0.96 21.38
CA ASN A 36 16.30 -1.36 20.87
C ASN A 36 17.34 -0.23 20.95
N ILE A 37 16.92 1.03 20.86
CA ILE A 37 17.82 2.19 20.97
C ILE A 37 17.97 2.64 22.45
N GLY A 38 17.09 2.19 23.33
CA GLY A 38 17.08 2.57 24.74
C GLY A 38 16.45 3.96 24.99
N ILE A 39 15.44 4.33 24.20
CA ILE A 39 14.74 5.61 24.33
C ILE A 39 13.36 5.38 24.93
N ASN A 40 12.93 6.24 25.85
CA ASN A 40 11.56 6.21 26.36
C ASN A 40 10.58 6.66 25.25
N PRO A 41 9.60 5.81 24.84
CA PRO A 41 8.68 6.09 23.75
C PRO A 41 7.72 7.26 24.01
N GLN A 42 7.50 7.64 25.27
CA GLN A 42 6.62 8.75 25.66
C GLN A 42 7.27 10.13 25.53
N ILE A 43 8.60 10.19 25.34
CA ILE A 43 9.31 11.45 25.13
C ILE A 43 8.79 12.11 23.84
N THR A 44 8.63 13.43 23.86
CA THR A 44 8.27 14.22 22.68
C THR A 44 9.47 14.39 21.76
N LEU A 45 9.21 14.48 20.45
CA LEU A 45 10.28 14.56 19.46
C LEU A 45 11.21 15.76 19.70
N ASN A 46 10.66 16.90 20.15
CA ASN A 46 11.43 18.10 20.50
C ASN A 46 12.47 17.93 21.60
N LYS A 47 12.27 16.96 22.49
CA LYS A 47 13.17 16.72 23.63
C LYS A 47 14.30 15.76 23.28
N LEU A 48 14.34 15.21 22.07
CA LEU A 48 15.39 14.28 21.66
C LEU A 48 16.69 15.01 21.32
N LYS A 49 17.80 14.48 21.80
CA LYS A 49 19.14 14.90 21.38
C LYS A 49 19.42 14.45 19.95
N ASN A 50 20.19 15.23 19.19
CA ASN A 50 20.55 14.92 17.80
C ASN A 50 21.21 13.55 17.63
N ASN A 51 22.01 13.09 18.61
CA ASN A 51 22.60 11.75 18.59
C ASN A 51 21.52 10.63 18.57
N HIS A 52 20.47 10.77 19.39
CA HIS A 52 19.37 9.81 19.41
C HIS A 52 18.56 9.83 18.10
N VAL A 53 18.41 11.00 17.48
CA VAL A 53 17.77 11.12 16.16
C VAL A 53 18.59 10.39 15.09
N ASN A 54 19.91 10.57 15.06
CA ASN A 54 20.77 9.86 14.11
C ASN A 54 20.73 8.34 14.33
N ARG A 55 20.69 7.88 15.59
CA ARG A 55 20.50 6.47 15.94
C ARG A 55 19.15 5.93 15.46
N LEU A 56 18.08 6.70 15.56
CA LEU A 56 16.77 6.33 15.02
C LEU A 56 16.82 6.16 13.50
N ILE A 57 17.41 7.12 12.78
CA ILE A 57 17.51 7.09 11.32
C ILE A 57 18.32 5.88 10.85
N THR A 58 19.51 5.69 11.42
CA THR A 58 20.40 4.56 11.08
C THR A 58 19.74 3.22 11.36
N TYR A 59 19.11 3.06 12.52
CA TYR A 59 18.38 1.84 12.87
C TYR A 59 17.25 1.54 11.89
N ILE A 60 16.45 2.55 11.53
CA ILE A 60 15.33 2.39 10.58
C ILE A 60 15.85 2.00 9.20
N ASN A 61 16.90 2.67 8.71
CA ASN A 61 17.50 2.38 7.39
C ASN A 61 18.02 0.95 7.27
N ILE A 62 18.70 0.45 8.30
CA ILE A 62 19.35 -0.86 8.26
C ILE A 62 18.33 -1.99 8.42
N ASN A 63 17.41 -1.84 9.39
CA ASN A 63 16.58 -2.96 9.83
C ASN A 63 15.20 -3.00 9.17
N LEU A 64 14.71 -1.87 8.64
CA LEU A 64 13.33 -1.75 8.17
C LEU A 64 13.27 -1.25 6.74
N LYS A 65 12.44 -1.91 5.94
CA LYS A 65 12.00 -1.43 4.64
C LYS A 65 10.80 -0.51 4.87
N VAL A 66 10.92 0.78 4.54
CA VAL A 66 9.91 1.79 4.87
C VAL A 66 9.58 2.65 3.64
N GLU A 67 8.42 3.32 3.67
CA GLU A 67 7.95 4.29 2.67
C GLU A 67 8.00 3.79 1.22
N GLN A 68 8.88 4.37 0.41
CA GLN A 68 8.89 4.21 -1.04
C GLN A 68 9.19 2.76 -1.42
N PHE A 69 10.13 2.13 -0.71
CA PHE A 69 10.47 0.73 -0.94
C PHE A 69 9.25 -0.18 -0.76
N LEU A 70 8.49 -0.01 0.34
CA LEU A 70 7.29 -0.83 0.58
C LEU A 70 6.18 -0.55 -0.46
N ARG A 71 6.04 0.70 -0.88
CA ARG A 71 5.05 1.07 -1.91
C ARG A 71 5.41 0.45 -3.27
N GLN A 72 6.68 0.51 -3.66
CA GLN A 72 7.20 -0.09 -4.89
C GLN A 72 7.07 -1.60 -4.88
N SER A 73 7.56 -2.26 -3.82
CA SER A 73 7.46 -3.71 -3.68
C SER A 73 6.00 -4.19 -3.71
N LYS A 74 5.07 -3.42 -3.11
CA LYS A 74 3.63 -3.72 -3.21
C LYS A 74 3.10 -3.57 -4.64
N THR A 75 3.54 -2.58 -5.40
CA THR A 75 3.12 -2.40 -6.80
C THR A 75 3.72 -3.46 -7.73
N GLU A 76 4.99 -3.80 -7.55
CA GLU A 76 5.67 -4.86 -8.30
C GLU A 76 4.94 -6.19 -8.14
N ARG A 77 4.66 -6.58 -6.89
CA ARG A 77 3.90 -7.82 -6.63
C ARG A 77 2.50 -7.82 -7.27
N LEU A 78 1.84 -6.67 -7.36
CA LEU A 78 0.55 -6.57 -8.04
C LEU A 78 0.70 -6.73 -9.57
N ASN A 79 1.77 -6.20 -10.15
CA ASN A 79 2.07 -6.34 -11.57
C ASN A 79 2.43 -7.79 -11.91
N GLU A 80 3.26 -8.46 -11.11
CA GLU A 80 3.58 -9.88 -11.26
C GLU A 80 2.29 -10.74 -11.28
N LEU A 81 1.38 -10.50 -10.34
CA LEU A 81 0.11 -11.23 -10.26
C LEU A 81 -0.77 -11.02 -11.49
N LEU A 82 -0.65 -9.87 -12.16
CA LEU A 82 -1.34 -9.55 -13.40
C LEU A 82 -0.66 -10.18 -14.62
N GLU A 83 0.68 -10.17 -14.67
CA GLU A 83 1.48 -10.78 -15.73
C GLU A 83 1.26 -12.28 -15.81
N ILE A 84 1.25 -12.96 -14.66
CA ILE A 84 0.92 -14.39 -14.52
C ILE A 84 -0.57 -14.67 -14.85
N LYS A 85 -1.42 -13.63 -14.92
CA LYS A 85 -2.89 -13.73 -15.09
C LYS A 85 -3.57 -14.57 -14.00
N SER A 86 -3.05 -14.50 -12.77
CA SER A 86 -3.70 -15.13 -11.61
C SER A 86 -5.11 -14.55 -11.38
N ASN A 87 -6.06 -15.36 -10.90
CA ASN A 87 -7.41 -14.87 -10.57
C ASN A 87 -7.36 -13.67 -9.62
N ARG A 88 -6.45 -13.70 -8.64
CA ARG A 88 -6.17 -12.58 -7.72
C ARG A 88 -5.80 -11.29 -8.47
N GLY A 89 -4.88 -11.37 -9.42
CA GLY A 89 -4.47 -10.22 -10.24
C GLY A 89 -5.65 -9.68 -11.05
N ILE A 90 -6.36 -10.55 -11.77
CA ILE A 90 -7.52 -10.17 -12.60
C ILE A 90 -8.59 -9.45 -11.76
N ARG A 91 -8.94 -10.00 -10.59
CA ARG A 91 -9.92 -9.41 -9.67
C ARG A 91 -9.47 -8.03 -9.16
N GLN A 92 -8.21 -7.91 -8.76
CA GLN A 92 -7.62 -6.66 -8.31
C GLN A 92 -7.65 -5.59 -9.41
N SER A 93 -7.36 -5.98 -10.66
CA SER A 93 -7.42 -5.11 -11.84
C SER A 93 -8.84 -4.62 -12.16
N GLN A 94 -9.82 -5.50 -11.99
CA GLN A 94 -11.23 -5.18 -12.16
C GLN A 94 -11.81 -4.35 -11.00
N GLY A 95 -11.05 -4.12 -9.91
CA GLY A 95 -11.54 -3.43 -8.71
C GLY A 95 -12.55 -4.26 -7.91
N LEU A 96 -12.48 -5.58 -8.02
CA LEU A 96 -13.36 -6.52 -7.32
C LEU A 96 -12.64 -7.17 -6.13
N PRO A 97 -13.37 -7.60 -5.09
CA PRO A 97 -12.76 -8.18 -3.90
C PRO A 97 -12.01 -9.47 -4.22
N VAL A 98 -10.79 -9.59 -3.70
CA VAL A 98 -9.86 -10.67 -4.07
C VAL A 98 -10.06 -11.95 -3.25
N ARG A 99 -10.59 -11.83 -2.02
CA ARG A 99 -10.65 -12.93 -1.04
C ARG A 99 -11.96 -13.73 -1.10
N GLY A 100 -12.52 -13.94 -2.30
CA GLY A 100 -13.76 -14.74 -2.47
C GLY A 100 -15.05 -14.10 -1.92
N GLN A 101 -15.05 -12.80 -1.66
CA GLN A 101 -16.21 -12.11 -1.08
C GLN A 101 -17.33 -11.94 -2.11
N ARG A 102 -18.59 -11.94 -1.65
CA ARG A 102 -19.79 -11.73 -2.48
C ARG A 102 -19.77 -10.35 -3.17
N THR A 103 -19.98 -10.32 -4.50
CA THR A 103 -19.92 -9.09 -5.30
C THR A 103 -21.25 -8.51 -5.76
N HIS A 104 -22.36 -9.23 -5.54
CA HIS A 104 -23.69 -8.81 -5.99
C HIS A 104 -24.16 -7.52 -5.31
N THR A 105 -24.00 -7.43 -3.99
CA THR A 105 -24.49 -6.30 -3.17
C THR A 105 -23.34 -5.44 -2.64
N ASN A 106 -22.51 -5.99 -1.75
CA ASN A 106 -21.59 -5.23 -0.89
C ASN A 106 -20.13 -5.29 -1.36
N ALA A 107 -19.83 -4.68 -2.51
CA ALA A 107 -18.47 -4.55 -3.02
C ALA A 107 -18.00 -3.09 -3.18
N LYS A 108 -18.65 -2.14 -2.47
CA LYS A 108 -18.48 -0.69 -2.66
C LYS A 108 -17.05 -0.21 -2.40
N THR A 109 -16.42 -0.65 -1.32
CA THR A 109 -15.05 -0.25 -0.95
C THR A 109 -14.03 -0.66 -2.02
N SER A 110 -14.05 -1.93 -2.44
CA SER A 110 -13.18 -2.43 -3.50
C SER A 110 -13.40 -1.70 -4.82
N LYS A 111 -14.66 -1.47 -5.20
CA LYS A 111 -15.01 -0.75 -6.44
C LYS A 111 -14.57 0.71 -6.40
N LYS A 112 -14.67 1.38 -5.24
CA LYS A 112 -14.22 2.78 -5.03
C LYS A 112 -12.70 2.89 -5.05
N ILE A 113 -11.99 1.93 -4.46
CA ILE A 113 -10.52 1.91 -4.38
C ILE A 113 -9.89 1.49 -5.72
N LYS A 114 -10.68 1.31 -6.80
CA LYS A 114 -10.16 1.03 -8.15
C LYS A 114 -9.14 2.09 -8.53
N LYS A 115 -7.86 1.78 -8.31
CA LYS A 115 -6.77 2.62 -8.77
C LYS A 115 -6.84 2.57 -10.29
N ILE A 116 -6.81 3.75 -10.90
CA ILE A 116 -6.64 3.98 -12.34
C ILE A 116 -5.21 3.54 -12.79
N PHE A 117 -4.63 2.52 -12.15
CA PHE A 117 -3.27 2.06 -12.40
C PHE A 117 -3.15 1.30 -13.73
N ILE A 118 -4.29 1.03 -14.40
CA ILE A 118 -4.38 0.28 -15.66
C ILE A 118 -4.81 1.23 -16.77
N GLN A 119 -4.21 2.41 -16.86
CA GLN A 119 -4.57 3.35 -17.94
C GLN A 119 -3.69 3.24 -19.19
N LYS A 120 -2.64 2.41 -19.25
CA LYS A 120 -1.74 2.46 -20.42
C LYS A 120 -1.32 1.18 -21.17
N ARG A 121 -1.78 -0.02 -20.82
CA ARG A 121 -1.42 -1.22 -21.64
C ARG A 121 -2.58 -2.09 -22.12
N ILE A 122 -3.64 -2.27 -21.34
CA ILE A 122 -4.73 -3.19 -21.69
C ILE A 122 -5.80 -2.53 -22.60
N LEU A 123 -5.87 -1.19 -22.63
CA LEU A 123 -6.85 -0.48 -23.45
C LEU A 123 -6.51 -0.44 -24.97
N ARG A 124 -5.29 -0.81 -25.40
CA ARG A 124 -4.93 -0.78 -26.84
C ARG A 124 -5.41 -2.02 -27.62
N ASN A 125 -5.67 -3.15 -26.98
CA ASN A 125 -5.99 -4.41 -27.69
C ASN A 125 -7.32 -5.05 -27.27
N LYS A 126 -8.33 -4.25 -26.93
CA LYS A 126 -9.71 -4.78 -26.96
C LYS A 126 -10.18 -4.78 -28.42
N ARG A 127 -9.88 -5.87 -29.15
CA ARG A 127 -10.75 -6.26 -30.27
C ARG A 127 -12.17 -6.39 -29.66
N PRO A 128 -13.19 -5.68 -30.15
CA PRO A 128 -14.53 -5.86 -29.64
C PRO A 128 -14.91 -7.32 -29.88
N PHE A 129 -15.26 -8.04 -28.82
CA PHE A 129 -15.77 -9.39 -28.93
C PHE A 129 -17.08 -9.30 -29.74
N LYS A 130 -17.02 -9.58 -31.05
CA LYS A 130 -18.22 -9.65 -31.90
C LYS A 130 -19.07 -10.79 -31.35
N LEU A 131 -20.11 -10.46 -30.59
CA LEU A 131 -21.20 -11.38 -30.31
C LEU A 131 -21.83 -11.75 -31.66
N GLN A 132 -21.47 -12.93 -32.18
CA GLN A 132 -22.21 -13.51 -33.29
C GLN A 132 -23.63 -13.76 -32.79
N LYS A 133 -24.58 -12.93 -33.22
CA LYS A 133 -26.01 -13.15 -32.98
C LYS A 133 -26.35 -14.49 -33.62
N LYS A 134 -26.58 -15.54 -32.82
CA LYS A 134 -27.18 -16.78 -33.31
C LYS A 134 -28.56 -16.43 -33.85
N LYS A 135 -28.73 -16.44 -35.17
CA LYS A 135 -30.05 -16.34 -35.81
C LYS A 135 -30.79 -17.63 -35.50
N TYR A 136 -31.67 -17.63 -34.51
CA TYR A 136 -32.63 -18.72 -34.34
C TYR A 136 -33.60 -18.66 -35.53
N LYS A 137 -33.48 -19.59 -36.48
CA LYS A 137 -34.50 -19.80 -37.51
C LYS A 137 -35.76 -20.27 -36.81
N LYS A 138 -36.81 -19.43 -36.77
CA LYS A 138 -38.17 -19.88 -36.46
C LYS A 138 -38.55 -20.92 -37.52
N LYS A 139 -38.75 -22.18 -37.12
CA LYS A 139 -39.41 -23.16 -37.99
C LYS A 139 -40.87 -22.71 -38.14
N LYS A 140 -41.35 -22.70 -39.39
CA LYS A 140 -42.75 -22.53 -39.73
C LYS A 140 -43.56 -23.70 -39.20
#